data_AF-T0K942-F1
#
_entry.id   AF-T0K942-F1
#
_cell.length_a   1.000
_cell.length_b   1.000
_cell.length_c   1.000
_cell.angle_alpha   90.00
_cell.angle_beta   90.00
_cell.angle_gamma   90.00
#
_symmetry.space_group_name_H-M   'P 1'
#
loop_
_entity.id
_entity.type
_entity.pdbx_description
1 polymer ?
#
loop_
_entity_poly.entity_id
_entity_poly.type
_entity_poly.pdbx_seq_one_letter_code
_entity_poly.pdbx_strand_id
1 'polypeptide(L)' 'MPIVTIQVTREGTVAGADRTTSEQKAAIHKGIADLLQDVLGKDPEDTFVIFQEVELEDWGRGGLAVPAWRAARNTPG' A
#
# COMPACT_ATOMS: atom_id res chain seq x y z
N MET A 1 13.18 -17.06 -3.20
CA MET A 1 12.25 -16.68 -2.13
C MET A 1 12.33 -15.20 -1.72
N PRO A 2 11.97 -14.24 -2.59
CA PRO A 2 11.82 -12.84 -2.21
C PRO A 2 10.52 -12.60 -1.41
N ILE A 3 10.55 -11.60 -0.52
CA ILE A 3 9.38 -11.09 0.21
C ILE A 3 9.21 -9.60 -0.07
N VAL A 4 7.98 -9.19 -0.37
CA VAL A 4 7.60 -7.79 -0.58
C VAL A 4 6.44 -7.45 0.35
N THR A 5 6.68 -6.51 1.26
CA THR A 5 5.64 -5.98 2.15
C THR A 5 5.14 -4.65 1.62
N ILE A 6 3.83 -4.54 1.45
CA ILE A 6 3.14 -3.32 1.05
C ILE A 6 2.40 -2.81 2.26
N GLN A 7 2.87 -1.70 2.81
CA GLN A 7 2.16 -0.97 3.84
C GLN A 7 1.39 0.18 3.19
N VAL A 8 0.08 0.22 3.42
CA VAL A 8 -0.81 1.23 2.85
C VAL A 8 -1.83 1.64 3.90
N THR A 9 -2.25 2.90 3.87
CA THR A 9 -3.33 3.37 4.73
C THR A 9 -4.67 2.77 4.29
N ARG A 10 -5.60 2.54 5.24
CA ARG A 10 -6.99 2.20 4.96
C ARG A 10 -7.73 3.41 4.42
N GLU A 11 -7.44 3.71 3.17
CA GLU A 11 -8.08 4.76 2.41
C GLU A 11 -8.73 4.13 1.19
N GLY A 12 -9.95 4.57 0.90
CA GLY A 12 -10.62 4.22 -0.34
C GLY A 12 -9.79 4.63 -1.55
N THR A 13 -9.39 3.65 -2.35
CA THR A 13 -8.69 3.89 -3.63
C THR A 13 -9.66 4.18 -4.77
N VAL A 14 -10.96 3.96 -4.54
CA VAL A 14 -12.09 4.22 -5.45
C VAL A 14 -13.29 4.74 -4.66
N ALA A 15 -14.24 5.39 -5.33
CA ALA A 15 -15.45 5.90 -4.70
C ALA A 15 -16.23 4.77 -3.99
N GLY A 16 -16.51 4.95 -2.70
CA GLY A 16 -17.26 3.99 -1.88
C GLY A 16 -16.43 2.86 -1.26
N ALA A 17 -15.12 2.75 -1.56
CA ALA A 17 -14.24 1.85 -0.85
C ALA A 17 -13.65 2.52 0.40
N ASP A 18 -13.36 1.75 1.44
CA ASP A 18 -12.63 2.18 2.65
C ASP A 18 -11.17 1.68 2.66
N ARG A 19 -10.79 0.85 1.67
CA ARG A 19 -9.49 0.19 1.58
C ARG A 19 -9.15 -0.22 0.14
N THR A 20 -7.99 -0.83 -0.04
CA THR A 20 -7.57 -1.41 -1.33
C THR A 20 -8.45 -2.62 -1.66
N THR A 21 -9.05 -2.65 -2.86
CA THR A 21 -9.99 -3.71 -3.26
C THR A 21 -9.29 -5.04 -3.52
N SER A 22 -10.05 -6.14 -3.52
CA SER A 22 -9.52 -7.48 -3.83
C SER A 22 -8.91 -7.54 -5.24
N GLU A 23 -9.52 -6.88 -6.21
CA GLU A 23 -9.03 -6.83 -7.60
C GLU A 23 -7.70 -6.08 -7.69
N GLN A 24 -7.56 -4.97 -6.96
CA GLN A 24 -6.31 -4.22 -6.90
C GLN A 24 -5.20 -5.03 -6.24
N LYS A 25 -5.50 -5.72 -5.13
CA LYS A 25 -4.53 -6.62 -4.47
C LYS A 25 -4.09 -7.73 -5.43
N ALA A 26 -5.03 -8.38 -6.12
CA ALA A 26 -4.73 -9.43 -7.09
C ALA A 26 -3.83 -8.93 -8.23
N ALA A 27 -4.12 -7.75 -8.79
CA ALA A 27 -3.30 -7.13 -9.84
C ALA A 27 -1.87 -6.83 -9.34
N ILE A 28 -1.73 -6.33 -8.10
CA ILE A 28 -0.44 -6.01 -7.50
C ILE A 28 0.37 -7.28 -7.17
N HIS A 29 -0.27 -8.33 -6.64
CA HIS A 29 0.37 -9.63 -6.42
C HIS A 29 1.01 -10.16 -7.70
N LYS A 30 0.25 -10.17 -8.80
CA LYS A 30 0.74 -10.59 -10.11
C LYS A 30 1.88 -9.69 -10.60
N GLY A 31 1.69 -8.37 -10.59
CA GLY A 31 2.69 -7.43 -11.11
C GLY A 31 4.03 -7.50 -10.39
N ILE A 32 4.04 -7.73 -9.08
CA ILE A 32 5.28 -7.90 -8.31
C ILE A 32 5.96 -9.23 -8.62
N ALA A 33 5.20 -10.33 -8.72
CA ALA A 33 5.76 -11.62 -9.07
C ALA A 33 6.40 -11.58 -10.47
N ASP A 34 5.70 -11.01 -11.46
CA ASP A 34 6.22 -10.80 -12.82
C ASP A 34 7.50 -9.94 -12.78
N LEU A 35 7.49 -8.82 -12.07
CA LEU A 35 8.66 -7.91 -11.98
C LEU A 35 9.89 -8.62 -11.41
N LEU A 36 9.71 -9.41 -10.35
CA LEU A 36 10.82 -10.11 -9.71
C LEU A 36 11.34 -11.27 -10.56
N GLN A 37 10.48 -11.90 -11.34
CA GLN A 37 10.90 -12.86 -12.36
C GLN A 37 11.73 -12.15 -13.44
N ASP A 38 11.24 -11.05 -13.98
CA ASP A 38 11.89 -10.34 -15.09
C ASP A 38 13.25 -9.74 -14.69
N VAL A 39 13.35 -9.13 -13.51
CA VAL A 39 14.56 -8.42 -13.08
C VAL A 39 15.57 -9.34 -12.39
N LEU A 40 15.10 -10.28 -11.58
CA LEU A 40 15.95 -11.11 -10.71
C LEU A 40 15.96 -12.59 -11.09
N GLY A 41 15.19 -13.02 -12.10
CA GLY A 41 15.09 -14.41 -12.52
C GLY A 41 14.51 -15.33 -11.44
N LYS A 42 13.65 -14.81 -10.56
CA LYS A 42 13.04 -15.60 -9.48
C LYS A 42 11.78 -16.30 -9.94
N ASP A 43 11.56 -17.50 -9.40
CA ASP A 43 10.30 -18.22 -9.58
C ASP A 43 9.14 -17.43 -8.94
N PRO A 44 8.07 -17.12 -9.68
CA PRO A 44 6.87 -16.51 -9.13
C PRO A 44 6.25 -17.30 -7.96
N GLU A 45 6.35 -18.63 -7.95
CA GLU A 45 5.81 -19.47 -6.87
C GLU A 45 6.57 -19.28 -5.54
N ASP A 46 7.83 -18.85 -5.64
CA ASP A 46 8.69 -18.54 -4.49
C ASP A 46 8.55 -17.07 -4.02
N THR A 47 7.61 -16.30 -4.58
CA THR A 47 7.46 -14.86 -4.27
C THR A 47 6.32 -14.63 -3.28
N PHE A 48 6.66 -13.97 -2.17
CA PHE A 48 5.69 -13.63 -1.12
C PHE A 48 5.37 -12.15 -1.15
N VAL A 49 4.10 -11.79 -1.27
CA VAL A 49 3.62 -10.41 -1.24
C VAL A 49 2.60 -10.26 -0.13
N ILE A 50 2.84 -9.34 0.80
CA ILE A 50 2.04 -9.16 2.01
C ILE A 50 1.49 -7.74 2.04
N PHE A 51 0.17 -7.60 2.18
CA PHE A 51 -0.47 -6.32 2.44
C PHE A 51 -0.67 -6.09 3.93
N GLN A 52 -0.24 -4.92 4.40
CA GLN A 52 -0.50 -4.41 5.74
C GLN A 52 -1.27 -3.09 5.61
N GLU A 53 -2.56 -3.17 5.88
CA GLU A 53 -3.44 -2.01 5.86
C GLU A 53 -3.49 -1.38 7.25
N VAL A 54 -3.11 -0.11 7.33
CA VAL A 54 -2.92 0.63 8.58
C VAL A 54 -3.94 1.77 8.66
N GLU A 55 -4.49 2.04 9.84
CA GLU A 55 -5.39 3.18 10.02
C GLU A 55 -4.66 4.51 9.78
N LEU A 56 -5.36 5.54 9.31
CA LEU A 56 -4.70 6.84 9.08
C LEU A 56 -4.14 7.47 10.36
N GLU A 57 -4.77 7.19 11.50
CA GLU A 57 -4.34 7.68 12.81
C GLU A 57 -3.01 7.08 13.26
N ASP A 58 -2.73 5.85 12.82
CA ASP A 58 -1.48 5.14 13.09
C ASP A 58 -0.37 5.50 12.08
N TRP A 59 -0.71 6.24 11.01
CA TRP A 59 0.26 6.69 10.02
C TRP A 59 0.78 8.09 10.35
N GLY A 60 2.07 8.17 10.73
CA GLY A 60 2.73 9.42 11.10
C GLY A 60 3.40 10.13 9.92
N ARG A 61 3.22 11.45 9.81
CA ARG A 61 3.96 12.32 8.89
C ARG A 61 4.27 13.66 9.55
N GLY A 62 5.54 14.05 9.56
CA GLY A 62 5.97 15.34 10.13
C GLY A 62 5.64 15.51 11.61
N GLY A 63 5.63 14.41 12.38
CA GLY A 63 5.29 14.43 13.81
C GLY A 63 3.78 14.43 14.12
N LEU A 64 2.92 14.31 13.11
CA LEU A 64 1.46 14.28 13.27
C LEU A 64 0.87 13.03 12.61
N ALA A 65 -0.25 12.54 13.14
CA ALA A 65 -1.09 11.59 12.41
C ALA A 65 -1.54 12.19 11.08
N VAL A 66 -1.64 11.38 10.03
CA VAL A 66 -1.95 11.86 8.66
C VAL A 66 -3.18 12.78 8.60
N PRO A 67 -4.32 12.52 9.30
CA PRO A 67 -5.46 13.42 9.26
C PRO A 67 -5.12 14.83 9.79
N ALA A 68 -4.41 14.91 10.91
CA ALA A 68 -3.96 16.19 11.50
C ALA A 68 -2.92 16.88 10.60
N TRP A 69 -1.98 16.11 10.03
CA TRP A 69 -1.00 16.62 9.08
C TRP A 69 -1.65 17.24 7.83
N ARG A 70 -2.70 16.60 7.29
CA ARG A 70 -3.46 17.13 6.13
C ARG A 70 -4.22 18.39 6.50
N ALA A 71 -4.90 18.42 7.65
CA ALA A 71 -5.65 19.57 8.13
C ALA A 71 -4.75 20.82 8.27
N ALA A 72 -3.57 20.67 8.87
CA ALA A 72 -2.60 21.77 9.06
C ALA A 72 -2.09 22.39 7.75
N ARG A 73 -2.19 21.67 6.63
CA ARG A 73 -1.75 22.14 5.30
C ARG A 73 -2.88 22.70 4.44
N ASN A 74 -4.13 22.40 4.80
CA ASN A 74 -5.32 22.89 4.10
C ASN A 74 -5.89 24.17 4.73
N THR A 75 -5.28 24.68 5.81
CA THR A 75 -5.60 26.01 6.33
C THR A 75 -4.91 27.07 5.47
N PRO A 76 -5.66 27.91 4.71
CA PRO A 76 -5.07 29.06 4.05
C PRO A 76 -4.57 30.02 5.13
N GLY A 77 -3.34 30.52 4.97
CA GLY A 77 -2.82 31.61 5.80
C GLY A 77 -3.52 32.93 5.54
#